data_AF-A0A101H883-F1
#
_entry.id   AF-A0A101H883-F1
#
_cell.length_a   1.000
_cell.length_b   1.000
_cell.length_c   1.000
_cell.angle_alpha   90.00
_cell.angle_beta   90.00
_cell.angle_gamma   90.00
#
_symmetry.space_group_name_H-M   'P 1'
#
loop_
_entity.id
_entity.type
_entity.pdbx_description
1 polymer ?
#
loop_
_entity_poly.entity_id
_entity_poly.type
_entity_poly.pdbx_seq_one_letter_code
_entity_poly.pdbx_strand_id
1 'polypeptide(L)'
;MKLQRRERILLLILILVIGSYLFYNFVFLRNLETIAEKETVIEQKKQEAERILNALRLEKELQFEIQSLNFEVSNMTESYLERIDQENAIIFFNRYFEEYGLDVSNISFTDVLMTNVTYSPTQTVSEMQVYPLRDLKNQYLGITLPEQIEAQEPVTATAESMTVSFGFEADYYDMLDFIDFLQQNKVEFVISDLSMTSSLEDSTITGNTAVSLFSIPKLHEHEYMDWIWSDVIEYGRSNPFLLDDVVLDPYFTTKYDLTMVLGPLSQDIPTVNLGKFRDDTYQSYVYADSNIQETVEISIKLEDGIYSYKYNTPLGSYPANYQNWVEFNPANDFLSMEVRSMVRESADDQSGVNLTIINETDLLFYINVFGDDPIRPRLNLETTENVVVQMN
;
A
#
# COMPACT_ATOMS: atom_id res chain seq x y z
N MET A 1 52.73 85.71 20.16
CA MET A 1 52.58 85.18 21.53
C MET A 1 53.58 84.05 21.75
N LYS A 2 54.57 84.20 22.64
CA LYS A 2 55.54 83.13 22.94
C LYS A 2 54.98 82.24 24.05
N LEU A 3 54.36 81.13 23.69
CA LEU A 3 53.89 80.14 24.67
C LEU A 3 55.08 79.46 25.36
N GLN A 4 54.99 79.30 26.69
CA GLN A 4 55.97 78.55 27.47
C GLN A 4 55.91 77.05 27.13
N ARG A 5 57.03 76.32 27.24
CA ARG A 5 57.13 74.88 26.92
C ARG A 5 56.01 74.02 27.54
N ARG A 6 55.58 74.37 28.76
CA ARG A 6 54.50 73.67 29.48
C ARG A 6 53.12 73.86 28.83
N GLU A 7 52.82 75.04 28.31
CA GLU A 7 51.53 75.34 27.68
C GLU A 7 51.37 74.63 26.32
N ARG A 8 52.47 74.46 25.56
CA ARG A 8 52.46 73.65 24.33
C ARG A 8 52.17 72.17 24.61
N ILE A 9 52.76 71.61 25.68
CA ILE A 9 52.52 70.22 26.08
C ILE A 9 51.06 70.03 26.50
N LEU A 10 50.51 70.99 27.25
CA LEU A 10 49.13 70.93 27.73
C LEU A 10 48.11 71.05 26.58
N LEU A 11 48.38 71.90 25.59
CA LEU A 11 47.57 71.99 24.35
C LEU A 11 47.62 70.70 23.52
N LEU A 12 48.77 70.03 23.45
CA LEU A 12 48.94 68.77 22.72
C LEU A 12 48.13 67.63 23.38
N ILE A 13 48.14 67.57 24.72
CA ILE A 13 47.33 66.63 25.49
C ILE A 13 45.83 66.92 25.28
N LEU A 14 45.42 68.19 25.28
CA LEU A 14 44.02 68.57 25.05
C LEU A 14 43.52 68.12 23.67
N ILE A 15 44.32 68.35 22.62
CA ILE A 15 43.99 67.91 21.25
C ILE A 15 43.87 66.40 21.17
N LEU A 16 44.75 65.66 21.87
CA LEU A 16 44.72 64.20 21.89
C LEU A 16 43.47 63.68 22.62
N VAL A 17 43.08 64.29 23.73
CA VAL A 17 41.84 63.92 24.46
C VAL A 17 40.60 64.20 23.61
N ILE A 18 40.54 65.36 22.95
CA ILE A 18 39.43 65.71 22.06
C ILE A 18 39.39 64.76 20.84
N GLY A 19 40.55 64.46 20.26
CA GLY A 19 40.67 63.51 19.14
C GLY A 19 40.21 62.10 19.51
N SER A 20 40.62 61.61 20.68
CA SER A 20 40.18 60.30 21.21
C SER A 20 38.68 60.27 21.47
N TYR A 21 38.11 61.35 22.01
CA TYR A 21 36.67 61.45 22.25
C TYR A 21 35.87 61.45 20.94
N LEU A 22 36.30 62.24 19.95
CA LEU A 22 35.66 62.28 18.62
C LEU A 22 35.77 60.93 17.90
N PHE A 23 36.93 60.28 17.97
CA PHE A 23 37.12 58.95 17.37
C PHE A 23 36.22 57.90 18.04
N TYR A 24 36.16 57.89 19.36
CA TYR A 24 35.29 56.97 20.11
C TYR A 24 33.81 57.17 19.75
N ASN A 25 33.36 58.43 19.68
CA ASN A 25 31.95 58.73 19.48
C ASN A 25 31.49 58.59 18.03
N PHE A 26 32.30 59.01 17.05
CA PHE A 26 31.90 59.00 15.63
C PHE A 26 32.30 57.73 14.87
N VAL A 27 33.41 57.09 15.25
CA VAL A 27 33.94 55.94 14.49
C VAL A 27 33.68 54.65 15.24
N PHE A 28 34.06 54.55 16.51
CA PHE A 28 33.94 53.29 17.25
C PHE A 28 32.48 52.92 17.53
N LEU A 29 31.69 53.84 18.11
CA LEU A 29 30.27 53.60 18.41
C LEU A 29 29.46 53.25 17.15
N ARG A 30 29.65 53.99 16.05
CA ARG A 30 28.97 53.74 14.78
C ARG A 30 29.32 52.39 14.16
N ASN A 31 30.59 51.97 14.23
CA ASN A 31 30.99 50.64 13.77
C ASN A 31 30.41 49.53 14.65
N LEU A 32 30.30 49.76 15.97
CA LEU A 32 29.72 48.80 16.90
C LEU A 32 28.22 48.62 16.67
N GLU A 33 27.48 49.71 16.41
CA GLU A 33 26.08 49.67 15.97
C GLU A 33 25.93 48.92 14.63
N THR A 34 26.82 49.19 13.67
CA THR A 34 26.79 48.51 12.36
C THR A 34 27.07 47.01 12.49
N ILE A 35 27.94 46.60 13.42
CA ILE A 35 28.20 45.18 13.70
C ILE A 35 26.98 44.54 14.35
N ALA A 36 26.39 45.19 15.36
CA ALA A 36 25.19 44.70 16.03
C ALA A 36 24.02 44.57 15.04
N GLU A 37 23.82 45.54 14.15
CA GLU A 37 22.81 45.47 13.08
C GLU A 37 23.08 44.32 12.10
N LYS A 38 24.35 44.09 11.71
CA LYS A 38 24.69 42.95 10.86
C LYS A 38 24.47 41.62 11.54
N GLU A 39 24.77 41.51 12.84
CA GLU A 39 24.50 40.31 13.63
C GLU A 39 23.00 40.02 13.70
N THR A 40 22.16 41.02 13.92
CA THR A 40 20.70 40.83 13.92
C THR A 40 20.16 40.43 12.55
N VAL A 41 20.68 41.00 11.46
CA VAL A 41 20.31 40.60 10.09
C VAL A 41 20.72 39.16 9.80
N ILE A 42 21.91 38.73 10.21
CA ILE A 42 22.36 37.33 10.06
C ILE A 42 21.42 36.39 10.82
N GLU A 43 21.07 36.74 12.05
CA GLU A 43 20.18 35.93 12.88
C GLU A 43 18.77 35.83 12.27
N GLN A 44 18.22 36.96 11.79
CA GLN A 44 16.95 36.96 11.07
C GLN A 44 17.00 36.09 9.81
N LYS A 45 18.08 36.16 9.03
CA LYS A 45 18.26 35.36 7.81
C LYS A 45 18.40 33.88 8.11
N LYS A 46 19.05 33.51 9.22
CA LYS A 46 19.09 32.11 9.69
C LYS A 46 17.70 31.61 10.06
N GLN A 47 16.96 32.37 10.85
CA GLN A 47 15.58 32.01 11.23
C GLN A 47 14.66 31.89 10.02
N GLU A 48 14.80 32.78 9.03
CA GLU A 48 14.07 32.70 7.75
C GLU A 48 14.42 31.42 6.99
N ALA A 49 15.72 31.09 6.87
CA ALA A 49 16.17 29.86 6.22
C ALA A 49 15.65 28.60 6.92
N GLU A 50 15.71 28.55 8.26
CA GLU A 50 15.16 27.44 9.04
C GLU A 50 13.64 27.27 8.86
N ARG A 51 12.90 28.39 8.82
CA ARG A 51 11.44 28.36 8.55
C ARG A 51 11.13 27.78 7.18
N ILE A 52 11.86 28.20 6.14
CA ILE A 52 11.67 27.69 4.78
C ILE A 52 12.04 26.21 4.71
N LEU A 53 13.16 25.80 5.32
CA LEU A 53 13.59 24.39 5.35
C LEU A 53 12.54 23.51 6.05
N ASN A 54 12.00 23.96 7.19
CA ASN A 54 10.95 23.24 7.89
C ASN A 54 9.65 23.15 7.08
N ALA A 55 9.29 24.21 6.36
CA ALA A 55 8.12 24.20 5.48
C ALA A 55 8.28 23.21 4.31
N LEU A 56 9.46 23.16 3.69
CA LEU A 56 9.76 22.19 2.62
C LEU A 56 9.74 20.74 3.14
N ARG A 57 10.27 20.49 4.34
CA ARG A 57 10.20 19.17 4.97
C ARG A 57 8.75 18.74 5.22
N LEU A 58 7.94 19.65 5.79
CA LEU A 58 6.52 19.40 6.06
C LEU A 58 5.73 19.17 4.76
N GLU A 59 6.01 19.95 3.71
CA GLU A 59 5.39 19.75 2.39
C GLU A 59 5.71 18.35 1.84
N LYS A 60 6.98 17.93 1.93
CA LYS A 60 7.40 16.58 1.52
C LYS A 60 6.68 15.50 2.33
N GLU A 61 6.62 15.62 3.66
CA GLU A 61 5.89 14.69 4.55
C GLU A 61 4.39 14.60 4.18
N LEU A 62 3.72 15.74 3.99
CA LEU A 62 2.30 15.79 3.60
C LEU A 62 2.05 15.17 2.21
N GLN A 63 2.97 15.36 1.26
CA GLN A 63 2.85 14.74 -0.07
C GLN A 63 2.91 13.21 0.04
N PHE A 64 3.81 12.66 0.86
CA PHE A 64 3.86 11.22 1.09
C PHE A 64 2.64 10.69 1.84
N GLU A 65 2.11 11.45 2.80
CA GLU A 65 0.87 11.08 3.49
C GLU A 65 -0.31 11.02 2.51
N ILE A 66 -0.44 12.00 1.62
CA ILE A 66 -1.46 12.00 0.56
C ILE A 66 -1.26 10.80 -0.37
N GLN A 67 -0.03 10.51 -0.79
CA GLN A 67 0.26 9.35 -1.64
C GLN A 67 -0.10 8.04 -0.92
N SER A 68 0.31 7.87 0.34
CA SER A 68 -0.02 6.70 1.16
C SER A 68 -1.52 6.50 1.29
N LEU A 69 -2.26 7.57 1.60
CA LEU A 69 -3.70 7.52 1.73
C LEU A 69 -4.37 7.16 0.40
N ASN A 70 -3.86 7.68 -0.71
CA ASN A 70 -4.34 7.32 -2.05
C ASN A 70 -4.13 5.83 -2.35
N PHE A 71 -2.97 5.25 -1.97
CA PHE A 71 -2.73 3.80 -2.09
C PHE A 71 -3.70 3.00 -1.23
N GLU A 72 -3.90 3.40 0.02
CA GLU A 72 -4.83 2.74 0.94
C GLU A 72 -6.26 2.76 0.40
N VAL A 73 -6.74 3.92 -0.05
CA VAL A 73 -8.07 4.05 -0.65
C VAL A 73 -8.17 3.25 -1.94
N SER A 74 -7.15 3.29 -2.81
CA SER A 74 -7.11 2.47 -4.02
C SER A 74 -7.24 0.99 -3.71
N ASN A 75 -6.51 0.49 -2.71
CA ASN A 75 -6.55 -0.90 -2.29
C ASN A 75 -7.93 -1.27 -1.70
N MET A 76 -8.44 -0.48 -0.75
CA MET A 76 -9.76 -0.72 -0.14
C MET A 76 -10.90 -0.68 -1.15
N THR A 77 -10.76 0.12 -2.20
CA THR A 77 -11.79 0.22 -3.23
C THR A 77 -11.63 -0.82 -4.33
N GLU A 78 -10.49 -1.52 -4.47
CA GLU A 78 -10.16 -2.39 -5.61
C GLU A 78 -11.26 -3.40 -5.92
N SER A 79 -11.81 -4.06 -4.90
CA SER A 79 -12.86 -5.08 -5.06
C SER A 79 -14.25 -4.54 -5.44
N TYR A 80 -14.44 -3.22 -5.48
CA TYR A 80 -15.72 -2.60 -5.83
C TYR A 80 -15.71 -2.03 -7.24
N LEU A 81 -16.87 -2.06 -7.91
CA LEU A 81 -17.02 -1.50 -9.25
C LEU A 81 -16.80 0.02 -9.24
N GLU A 82 -16.18 0.57 -10.29
CA GLU A 82 -16.09 2.03 -10.47
C GLU A 82 -17.47 2.62 -10.78
N ARG A 83 -18.20 1.95 -11.67
CA ARG A 83 -19.57 2.28 -12.07
C ARG A 83 -20.35 1.00 -12.32
N ILE A 84 -21.64 1.02 -12.00
CA ILE A 84 -22.56 -0.06 -12.33
C ILE A 84 -23.23 0.23 -13.68
N ASP A 85 -22.97 -0.63 -14.67
CA ASP A 85 -23.64 -0.61 -15.98
C ASP A 85 -24.49 -1.87 -16.12
N GLN A 86 -25.81 -1.69 -16.29
CA GLN A 86 -26.76 -2.80 -16.34
C GLN A 86 -26.47 -3.75 -17.51
N GLU A 87 -26.11 -3.20 -18.67
CA GLU A 87 -25.81 -3.96 -19.89
C GLU A 87 -24.66 -4.93 -19.66
N ASN A 88 -23.62 -4.48 -18.95
CA ASN A 88 -22.47 -5.31 -18.68
C ASN A 88 -22.81 -6.35 -17.61
N ALA A 89 -23.59 -5.98 -16.58
CA ALA A 89 -24.10 -6.93 -15.57
C ALA A 89 -24.90 -8.07 -16.22
N ILE A 90 -25.76 -7.77 -17.21
CA ILE A 90 -26.50 -8.79 -17.97
C ILE A 90 -25.55 -9.77 -18.65
N ILE A 91 -24.51 -9.27 -19.33
CA ILE A 91 -23.54 -10.11 -20.05
C ILE A 91 -22.78 -11.00 -19.07
N PHE A 92 -22.30 -10.42 -17.96
CA PHE A 92 -21.57 -11.13 -16.91
C PHE A 92 -22.41 -12.27 -16.32
N PHE A 93 -23.62 -11.98 -15.83
CA PHE A 93 -24.46 -12.99 -15.19
C PHE A 93 -24.90 -14.06 -16.18
N ASN A 94 -25.27 -13.70 -17.41
CA ASN A 94 -25.68 -14.69 -18.42
C ASN A 94 -24.57 -15.71 -18.71
N ARG A 95 -23.31 -15.26 -18.83
CA ARG A 95 -22.17 -16.15 -19.04
C ARG A 95 -22.01 -17.14 -17.88
N TYR A 96 -22.00 -16.64 -16.65
CA TYR A 96 -21.79 -17.51 -15.49
C TYR A 96 -22.97 -18.41 -15.18
N PHE A 97 -24.20 -18.01 -15.55
CA PHE A 97 -25.33 -18.95 -15.52
C PHE A 97 -25.10 -20.12 -16.47
N GLU A 98 -24.63 -19.87 -17.69
CA GLU A 98 -24.31 -20.93 -18.65
C GLU A 98 -23.12 -21.79 -18.22
N GLU A 99 -22.05 -21.17 -17.69
CA GLU A 99 -20.82 -21.86 -17.25
C GLU A 99 -21.07 -22.80 -16.08
N TYR A 100 -21.86 -22.36 -15.10
CA TYR A 100 -22.20 -23.15 -13.91
C TYR A 100 -23.50 -23.94 -14.05
N GLY A 101 -24.10 -24.03 -15.24
CA GLY A 101 -25.27 -24.89 -15.49
C GLY A 101 -26.58 -24.44 -14.82
N LEU A 102 -26.76 -23.14 -14.55
CA LEU A 102 -27.99 -22.58 -14.01
C LEU A 102 -28.98 -22.28 -15.15
N ASP A 103 -30.16 -22.90 -15.12
CA ASP A 103 -31.28 -22.53 -15.98
C ASP A 103 -32.06 -21.37 -15.35
N VAL A 104 -31.91 -20.18 -15.94
CA VAL A 104 -32.49 -18.95 -15.39
C VAL A 104 -33.76 -18.59 -16.15
N SER A 105 -34.89 -18.71 -15.46
CA SER A 105 -36.23 -18.49 -16.00
C SER A 105 -36.61 -17.00 -16.13
N ASN A 106 -36.06 -16.16 -15.26
CA ASN A 106 -36.33 -14.73 -15.22
C ASN A 106 -35.18 -13.97 -14.55
N ILE A 107 -34.94 -12.74 -15.01
CA ILE A 107 -33.95 -11.82 -14.44
C ILE A 107 -34.59 -10.43 -14.36
N SER A 108 -34.36 -9.74 -13.25
CA SER A 108 -34.81 -8.37 -13.00
C SER A 108 -33.71 -7.56 -12.34
N PHE A 109 -33.69 -6.26 -12.62
CA PHE A 109 -32.67 -5.31 -12.16
C PHE A 109 -33.37 -4.13 -11.51
N THR A 110 -32.84 -3.64 -10.41
CA THR A 110 -33.22 -2.33 -9.86
C THR A 110 -32.48 -1.22 -10.58
N ASP A 111 -33.03 0.00 -10.54
CA ASP A 111 -32.26 1.19 -10.95
C ASP A 111 -31.02 1.35 -10.05
N VAL A 112 -29.96 1.96 -10.59
CA VAL A 112 -28.78 2.35 -9.81
C VAL A 112 -29.18 3.48 -8.87
N LEU A 113 -29.15 3.20 -7.57
CA LEU A 113 -29.57 4.16 -6.54
C LEU A 113 -28.54 4.20 -5.40
N MET A 114 -28.43 5.38 -4.78
CA MET A 114 -27.67 5.55 -3.53
C MET A 114 -28.40 4.84 -2.39
N THR A 115 -27.79 3.78 -1.87
CA THR A 115 -28.30 3.02 -0.73
C THR A 115 -27.45 3.26 0.51
N ASN A 116 -28.07 3.16 1.69
CA ASN A 116 -27.33 3.16 2.94
C ASN A 116 -26.84 1.74 3.23
N VAL A 117 -25.52 1.57 3.27
CA VAL A 117 -24.86 0.35 3.72
C VAL A 117 -24.61 0.49 5.21
N THR A 118 -25.32 -0.30 6.01
CA THR A 118 -25.10 -0.35 7.45
C THR A 118 -24.13 -1.48 7.74
N TYR A 119 -22.91 -1.14 8.13
CA TYR A 119 -22.03 -2.09 8.78
C TYR A 119 -22.50 -2.25 10.22
N SER A 120 -23.22 -3.34 10.48
CA SER A 120 -23.35 -3.85 11.83
C SER A 120 -22.18 -4.79 12.06
N PRO A 121 -21.15 -4.40 12.84
CA PRO A 121 -20.18 -5.37 13.34
C PRO A 121 -21.01 -6.45 14.02
N THR A 122 -20.93 -7.66 13.46
CA THR A 122 -21.69 -8.87 13.77
C THR A 122 -22.63 -8.76 14.97
N GLN A 123 -23.92 -9.01 14.71
CA GLN A 123 -24.91 -9.34 15.75
C GLN A 123 -24.21 -10.13 16.85
N THR A 124 -24.23 -9.60 18.07
CA THR A 124 -23.83 -10.28 19.30
C THR A 124 -23.92 -11.79 19.14
N VAL A 125 -22.83 -12.51 19.44
CA VAL A 125 -22.73 -13.98 19.56
C VAL A 125 -23.81 -14.61 20.49
N SER A 126 -24.70 -13.78 21.05
CA SER A 126 -25.86 -14.10 21.88
C SER A 126 -26.93 -14.99 21.22
N GLU A 127 -27.01 -15.12 19.89
CA GLU A 127 -28.11 -15.89 19.25
C GLU A 127 -27.66 -17.02 18.30
N MET A 128 -26.39 -17.38 18.27
CA MET A 128 -26.02 -18.69 17.71
C MET A 128 -26.60 -19.74 18.67
N GLN A 129 -27.65 -20.48 18.28
CA GLN A 129 -28.17 -21.59 19.08
C GLN A 129 -26.99 -22.46 19.51
N VAL A 130 -26.68 -22.40 20.80
CA VAL A 130 -25.52 -23.06 21.37
C VAL A 130 -25.77 -24.56 21.29
N TYR A 131 -25.14 -25.24 20.34
CA TYR A 131 -25.20 -26.69 20.24
C TYR A 131 -24.62 -27.30 21.53
N PRO A 132 -25.42 -28.00 22.35
CA PRO A 132 -24.96 -28.46 23.67
C PRO A 132 -23.73 -29.38 23.59
N LEU A 133 -23.59 -30.11 22.46
CA LEU A 133 -22.44 -30.98 22.20
C LEU A 133 -21.15 -30.21 21.91
N ARG A 134 -21.25 -29.00 21.34
CA ARG A 134 -20.09 -28.15 21.06
C ARG A 134 -19.48 -27.61 22.35
N ASP A 135 -20.33 -27.21 23.29
CA ASP A 135 -19.90 -26.76 24.62
C ASP A 135 -19.26 -27.88 25.41
N LEU A 136 -19.87 -29.08 25.39
CA LEU A 136 -19.31 -30.26 26.04
C LEU A 136 -17.94 -30.63 25.47
N LYS A 137 -17.79 -30.55 24.13
CA LYS A 137 -16.51 -30.75 23.44
C LYS A 137 -15.47 -29.72 23.87
N ASN A 138 -15.83 -28.44 23.88
CA ASN A 138 -14.92 -27.36 24.23
C ASN A 138 -14.48 -27.43 25.70
N GLN A 139 -15.41 -27.81 26.60
CA GLN A 139 -15.12 -28.07 28.02
C GLN A 139 -14.19 -29.27 28.21
N TYR A 140 -14.40 -30.35 27.45
CA TYR A 140 -13.51 -31.52 27.48
C TYR A 140 -12.11 -31.20 26.94
N LEU A 141 -12.01 -30.37 25.90
CA LEU A 141 -10.75 -29.98 25.27
C LEU A 141 -10.04 -28.79 25.95
N GLY A 142 -10.63 -28.18 26.98
CA GLY A 142 -10.04 -27.05 27.70
C GLY A 142 -9.91 -25.76 26.88
N ILE A 143 -10.77 -25.56 25.88
CA ILE A 143 -10.73 -24.38 25.00
C ILE A 143 -11.45 -23.21 25.70
N THR A 144 -10.71 -22.15 26.04
CA THR A 144 -11.28 -20.91 26.58
C THR A 144 -11.73 -20.01 25.42
N LEU A 145 -13.02 -19.65 25.38
CA LEU A 145 -13.56 -18.69 24.41
C LEU A 145 -13.11 -17.26 24.80
N PRO A 146 -12.80 -16.39 23.82
CA PRO A 146 -12.43 -15.00 24.11
C PRO A 146 -13.58 -14.26 24.80
N GLU A 147 -13.23 -13.44 25.80
CA GLU A 147 -14.14 -12.54 26.49
C GLU A 147 -14.66 -11.41 25.56
N GLN A 148 -15.82 -10.88 25.93
CA GLN A 148 -16.67 -9.97 25.15
C GLN A 148 -15.91 -8.86 24.41
N ILE A 149 -16.10 -8.79 23.09
CA ILE A 149 -15.74 -7.64 22.27
C ILE A 149 -16.77 -6.54 22.55
N GLU A 150 -16.32 -5.34 22.92
CA GLU A 150 -17.19 -4.16 23.08
C GLU A 150 -17.93 -3.88 21.77
N ALA A 151 -19.24 -3.67 21.87
CA ALA A 151 -20.09 -3.35 20.72
C ALA A 151 -19.68 -1.98 20.16
N GLN A 152 -19.13 -1.98 18.94
CA GLN A 152 -18.92 -0.76 18.17
C GLN A 152 -20.28 -0.27 17.63
N GLU A 153 -20.52 1.04 17.72
CA GLU A 153 -21.71 1.67 17.15
C GLU A 153 -21.82 1.35 15.64
N PRO A 154 -23.02 1.07 15.12
CA PRO A 154 -23.19 0.76 13.71
C PRO A 154 -22.75 1.94 12.85
N VAL A 155 -21.82 1.67 11.94
CA VAL A 155 -21.35 2.67 10.97
C VAL A 155 -22.27 2.59 9.77
N THR A 156 -22.85 3.73 9.38
CA THR A 156 -23.67 3.85 8.17
C THR A 156 -22.86 4.60 7.12
N ALA A 157 -22.74 3.98 5.95
CA ALA A 157 -22.13 4.57 4.76
C ALA A 157 -23.15 4.61 3.63
N THR A 158 -22.90 5.41 2.60
CA THR A 158 -23.75 5.49 1.41
C THR A 158 -22.95 5.06 0.20
N ALA A 159 -23.47 4.14 -0.60
CA ALA A 159 -22.86 3.69 -1.84
C ALA A 159 -23.93 3.57 -2.93
N GLU A 160 -23.52 3.74 -4.19
CA GLU A 160 -24.38 3.39 -5.32
C GLU A 160 -24.51 1.87 -5.40
N SER A 161 -25.73 1.38 -5.63
CA SER A 161 -25.99 -0.05 -5.67
C SER A 161 -27.03 -0.42 -6.72
N MET A 162 -26.93 -1.66 -7.19
CA MET A 162 -27.93 -2.30 -8.03
C MET A 162 -28.16 -3.72 -7.51
N THR A 163 -29.41 -4.13 -7.42
CA THR A 163 -29.77 -5.51 -7.10
C THR A 163 -30.23 -6.23 -8.36
N VAL A 164 -29.62 -7.38 -8.60
CA VAL A 164 -29.99 -8.33 -9.65
C VAL A 164 -30.76 -9.46 -8.99
N SER A 165 -32.01 -9.67 -9.39
CA SER A 165 -32.86 -10.73 -8.87
C SER A 165 -33.25 -11.68 -9.98
N PHE A 166 -33.00 -12.97 -9.78
CA PHE A 166 -33.28 -13.99 -10.78
C PHE A 166 -33.80 -15.29 -10.15
N GLY A 167 -34.63 -15.99 -10.92
CA GLY A 167 -35.14 -17.32 -10.58
C GLY A 167 -34.40 -18.40 -11.35
N PHE A 168 -33.89 -19.41 -10.65
CA PHE A 168 -33.02 -20.44 -11.19
C PHE A 168 -33.58 -21.85 -10.96
N GLU A 169 -33.19 -22.77 -11.85
CA GLU A 169 -33.26 -24.21 -11.70
C GLU A 169 -31.86 -24.77 -11.99
N ALA A 170 -31.28 -25.52 -11.05
CA ALA A 170 -29.92 -26.04 -11.17
C ALA A 170 -29.75 -27.34 -10.37
N ASP A 171 -28.68 -28.08 -10.63
CA ASP A 171 -28.22 -29.10 -9.67
C ASP A 171 -27.70 -28.42 -8.40
N TYR A 172 -27.79 -29.13 -7.27
CA TYR A 172 -27.31 -28.62 -5.99
C TYR A 172 -25.81 -28.27 -6.01
N TYR A 173 -24.96 -29.08 -6.65
CA TYR A 173 -23.52 -28.84 -6.69
C TYR A 173 -23.15 -27.68 -7.60
N ASP A 174 -23.81 -27.59 -8.75
CA ASP A 174 -23.66 -26.48 -9.71
C ASP A 174 -23.96 -25.12 -9.06
N MET A 175 -25.02 -25.04 -8.25
CA MET A 175 -25.34 -23.83 -7.49
C MET A 175 -24.31 -23.52 -6.39
N LEU A 176 -23.74 -24.54 -5.74
CA LEU A 176 -22.67 -24.33 -4.76
C LEU A 176 -21.42 -23.74 -5.43
N ASP A 177 -21.02 -24.29 -6.58
CA ASP A 177 -19.89 -23.80 -7.36
C ASP A 177 -20.12 -22.34 -7.82
N PHE A 178 -21.35 -21.99 -8.20
CA PHE A 178 -21.71 -20.62 -8.52
C PHE A 178 -21.65 -19.66 -7.31
N ILE A 179 -22.11 -20.11 -6.13
CA ILE A 179 -21.99 -19.32 -4.89
C ILE A 179 -20.52 -19.12 -4.52
N ASP A 180 -19.72 -20.19 -4.59
CA ASP A 180 -18.29 -20.14 -4.30
C ASP A 180 -17.57 -19.20 -5.28
N PHE A 181 -17.94 -19.22 -6.56
CA PHE A 181 -17.45 -18.29 -7.57
C PHE A 181 -17.77 -16.82 -7.21
N LEU A 182 -19.02 -16.51 -6.84
CA LEU A 182 -19.39 -15.14 -6.45
C LEU A 182 -18.62 -14.66 -5.21
N GLN A 183 -18.31 -15.57 -4.26
CA GLN A 183 -17.56 -15.25 -3.04
C GLN A 183 -16.05 -15.10 -3.25
N GLN A 184 -15.48 -15.82 -4.21
CA GLN A 184 -14.04 -15.79 -4.51
C GLN A 184 -13.68 -14.84 -5.65
N ASN A 185 -14.68 -14.18 -6.25
CA ASN A 185 -14.46 -13.23 -7.31
C ASN A 185 -13.64 -12.04 -6.79
N LYS A 186 -12.81 -11.44 -7.67
CA LYS A 186 -12.10 -10.20 -7.32
C LYS A 186 -13.05 -9.04 -7.04
N VAL A 187 -14.24 -9.08 -7.64
CA VAL A 187 -15.31 -8.11 -7.39
C VAL A 187 -16.21 -8.64 -6.28
N GLU A 188 -16.49 -7.79 -5.31
CA GLU A 188 -17.38 -8.13 -4.20
C GLU A 188 -18.84 -8.18 -4.67
N PHE A 189 -19.41 -9.37 -4.74
CA PHE A 189 -20.83 -9.60 -5.00
C PHE A 189 -21.53 -10.05 -3.72
N VAL A 190 -22.57 -9.33 -3.30
CA VAL A 190 -23.27 -9.63 -2.04
C VAL A 190 -24.58 -10.34 -2.31
N ILE A 191 -24.66 -11.64 -1.99
CA ILE A 191 -25.93 -12.39 -2.01
C ILE A 191 -26.81 -11.84 -0.88
N SER A 192 -27.83 -11.07 -1.25
CA SER A 192 -28.72 -10.35 -0.34
C SER A 192 -29.90 -11.22 0.09
N ASP A 193 -30.36 -12.11 -0.80
CA ASP A 193 -31.41 -13.08 -0.51
C ASP A 193 -31.15 -14.36 -1.31
N LEU A 194 -31.44 -15.51 -0.70
CA LEU A 194 -31.38 -16.81 -1.34
C LEU A 194 -32.50 -17.69 -0.77
N SER A 195 -33.41 -18.07 -1.65
CA SER A 195 -34.49 -19.01 -1.36
C SER A 195 -34.35 -20.24 -2.25
N MET A 196 -34.35 -21.42 -1.65
CA MET A 196 -34.16 -22.69 -2.35
C MET A 196 -35.21 -23.71 -1.93
N THR A 197 -35.77 -24.40 -2.92
CA THR A 197 -36.68 -25.53 -2.71
C THR A 197 -36.16 -26.72 -3.53
N SER A 198 -35.90 -27.83 -2.84
CA SER A 198 -35.47 -29.07 -3.48
C SER A 198 -36.67 -29.87 -4.01
N SER A 199 -36.56 -30.40 -5.21
CA SER A 199 -37.45 -31.48 -5.65
C SER A 199 -36.98 -32.81 -5.03
N LEU A 200 -37.91 -33.67 -4.61
CA LEU A 200 -37.58 -34.94 -3.92
C LEU A 200 -37.08 -36.05 -4.86
N GLU A 201 -37.15 -35.84 -6.18
CA GLU A 201 -36.97 -36.89 -7.18
C GLU A 201 -35.62 -36.80 -7.91
N ASP A 202 -35.04 -35.61 -8.14
CA ASP A 202 -33.96 -35.45 -9.14
C ASP A 202 -32.74 -34.60 -8.73
N SER A 203 -32.47 -34.38 -7.42
CA SER A 203 -31.37 -33.50 -6.93
C SER A 203 -31.41 -32.04 -7.41
N THR A 204 -32.39 -31.68 -8.23
CA THR A 204 -32.61 -30.34 -8.74
C THR A 204 -33.17 -29.44 -7.65
N ILE A 205 -32.62 -28.24 -7.60
CA ILE A 205 -33.10 -27.16 -6.76
C ILE A 205 -33.69 -26.06 -7.63
N THR A 206 -34.81 -25.51 -7.18
CA THR A 206 -35.42 -24.34 -7.78
C THR A 206 -35.49 -23.24 -6.74
N GLY A 207 -35.25 -22.01 -7.15
CA GLY A 207 -35.09 -20.93 -6.19
C GLY A 207 -35.11 -19.56 -6.82
N ASN A 208 -35.18 -18.55 -5.95
CA ASN A 208 -34.94 -17.18 -6.32
C ASN A 208 -33.78 -16.65 -5.48
N THR A 209 -32.92 -15.85 -6.12
CA THR A 209 -31.83 -15.17 -5.43
C THR A 209 -31.76 -13.71 -5.84
N ALA A 210 -31.24 -12.89 -4.93
CA ALA A 210 -30.94 -11.49 -5.16
C ALA A 210 -29.47 -11.22 -4.83
N VAL A 211 -28.73 -10.68 -5.79
CA VAL A 211 -27.32 -10.30 -5.66
C VAL A 211 -27.23 -8.79 -5.76
N SER A 212 -26.60 -8.15 -4.78
CA SER A 212 -26.35 -6.71 -4.77
C SER A 212 -24.93 -6.41 -5.20
N LEU A 213 -24.80 -5.47 -6.13
CA LEU A 213 -23.56 -4.89 -6.61
C LEU A 213 -23.42 -3.50 -5.99
N PHE A 214 -22.20 -3.12 -5.64
CA PHE A 214 -21.88 -1.79 -5.12
C PHE A 214 -20.84 -1.12 -6.01
N SER A 215 -21.03 0.17 -6.30
CA SER A 215 -20.00 1.02 -6.91
C SER A 215 -19.42 2.01 -5.93
N ILE A 216 -18.10 2.15 -6.00
CA ILE A 216 -17.33 3.17 -5.31
C ILE A 216 -16.51 3.93 -6.36
N PRO A 217 -16.72 5.24 -6.51
CA PRO A 217 -15.93 6.05 -7.43
C PRO A 217 -14.44 5.94 -7.10
N LYS A 218 -13.63 5.70 -8.12
CA LYS A 218 -12.18 5.56 -7.97
C LYS A 218 -11.51 6.93 -8.00
N LEU A 219 -10.50 7.13 -7.15
CA LEU A 219 -9.71 8.37 -7.10
C LEU A 219 -8.67 8.48 -8.22
N HIS A 220 -8.32 7.35 -8.82
CA HIS A 220 -7.36 7.22 -9.91
C HIS A 220 -7.99 6.39 -11.03
N GLU A 221 -7.51 6.56 -12.26
CA GLU A 221 -7.87 5.67 -13.37
C GLU A 221 -7.34 4.28 -13.04
N HIS A 222 -8.22 3.41 -12.52
CA HIS A 222 -7.97 1.98 -12.54
C HIS A 222 -8.27 1.52 -13.97
N GLU A 223 -7.25 1.33 -14.81
CA GLU A 223 -7.36 0.73 -16.16
C GLU A 223 -7.85 -0.75 -16.13
N TYR A 224 -8.53 -1.17 -15.06
CA TYR A 224 -8.69 -2.56 -14.65
C TYR A 224 -10.09 -2.88 -14.15
N MET A 225 -11.15 -2.38 -14.76
CA MET A 225 -12.49 -2.97 -14.57
C MET A 225 -13.16 -3.40 -15.87
N ASP A 226 -12.62 -3.00 -17.03
CA ASP A 226 -13.12 -3.51 -18.31
C ASP A 226 -12.95 -5.03 -18.42
N TRP A 227 -11.96 -5.65 -17.76
CA TRP A 227 -11.77 -7.11 -17.73
C TRP A 227 -12.93 -7.88 -17.09
N ILE A 228 -13.70 -7.25 -16.19
CA ILE A 228 -14.92 -7.86 -15.62
C ILE A 228 -15.95 -8.08 -16.74
N TRP A 229 -15.96 -7.16 -17.70
CA TRP A 229 -16.90 -7.08 -18.81
C TRP A 229 -16.35 -7.60 -20.14
N SER A 230 -15.03 -7.68 -20.27
CA SER A 230 -14.33 -8.15 -21.44
C SER A 230 -13.85 -9.57 -21.17
N ASP A 231 -14.51 -10.55 -21.75
CA ASP A 231 -13.79 -11.73 -22.16
C ASP A 231 -13.43 -11.65 -23.63
N VAL A 232 -12.27 -12.25 -23.92
CA VAL A 232 -11.84 -12.66 -25.24
C VAL A 232 -13.01 -13.38 -25.89
N ILE A 233 -13.60 -12.74 -26.90
CA ILE A 233 -14.65 -13.32 -27.71
C ILE A 233 -14.11 -14.65 -28.26
N GLU A 234 -14.52 -15.79 -27.69
CA GLU A 234 -14.10 -17.12 -28.19
C GLU A 234 -14.46 -17.31 -29.66
N TYR A 235 -15.40 -16.52 -30.18
CA TYR A 235 -15.77 -16.47 -31.59
C TYR A 235 -15.84 -15.05 -32.14
N GLY A 236 -14.65 -14.46 -32.33
CA GLY A 236 -14.41 -13.36 -33.26
C GLY A 236 -13.21 -13.73 -34.14
N ARG A 237 -13.35 -13.64 -35.47
CA ARG A 237 -12.25 -13.98 -36.39
C ARG A 237 -10.95 -13.27 -36.00
N SER A 238 -9.82 -13.97 -36.16
CA SER A 238 -8.47 -13.45 -35.96
C SER A 238 -8.34 -12.03 -36.51
N ASN A 239 -7.84 -11.11 -35.69
CA ASN A 239 -7.58 -9.74 -36.11
C ASN A 239 -6.58 -9.77 -37.29
N PRO A 240 -6.98 -9.38 -38.52
CA PRO A 240 -6.12 -9.48 -39.70
C PRO A 240 -4.98 -8.45 -39.71
N PHE A 241 -4.85 -7.64 -38.66
CA PHE A 241 -3.79 -6.64 -38.47
C PHE A 241 -2.81 -6.98 -37.34
N LEU A 242 -2.99 -8.12 -36.65
CA LEU A 242 -2.00 -8.62 -35.70
C LEU A 242 -0.94 -9.43 -36.46
N LEU A 243 0.27 -8.89 -36.55
CA LEU A 243 1.45 -9.58 -37.09
C LEU A 243 1.98 -10.56 -36.03
N ASP A 244 2.28 -11.78 -36.46
CA ASP A 244 2.61 -12.98 -35.64
C ASP A 244 3.80 -12.84 -34.65
N ASP A 245 4.54 -11.72 -34.65
CA ASP A 245 5.74 -11.51 -33.83
C ASP A 245 5.62 -10.36 -32.80
N VAL A 246 4.40 -9.87 -32.53
CA VAL A 246 4.19 -8.93 -31.42
C VAL A 246 3.86 -9.71 -30.16
N VAL A 247 4.83 -9.80 -29.25
CA VAL A 247 4.53 -10.09 -27.84
C VAL A 247 3.70 -8.91 -27.33
N LEU A 248 2.39 -9.06 -27.37
CA LEU A 248 1.50 -8.25 -26.56
C LEU A 248 1.78 -8.68 -25.12
N ASP A 249 2.35 -7.80 -24.32
CA ASP A 249 2.23 -7.88 -22.86
C ASP A 249 0.89 -7.22 -22.53
N PRO A 250 -0.24 -7.97 -22.43
CA PRO A 250 -1.58 -7.39 -22.45
C PRO A 250 -2.03 -6.90 -21.07
N TYR A 251 -1.15 -6.90 -20.07
CA TYR A 251 -1.51 -6.61 -18.69
C TYR A 251 -0.45 -5.70 -18.05
N PHE A 252 -0.82 -4.46 -17.75
CA PHE A 252 -0.06 -3.61 -16.83
C PHE A 252 -0.31 -4.10 -15.39
N THR A 253 0.17 -5.29 -15.06
CA THR A 253 0.38 -5.68 -13.65
C THR A 253 1.34 -4.67 -13.02
N THR A 254 1.12 -4.24 -11.77
CA THR A 254 2.10 -3.43 -11.01
C THR A 254 3.51 -3.96 -11.29
N LYS A 255 4.33 -3.15 -11.96
CA LYS A 255 5.67 -3.59 -12.36
C LYS A 255 6.55 -3.41 -11.14
N TYR A 256 6.97 -4.50 -10.52
CA TYR A 256 7.82 -4.40 -9.35
C TYR A 256 9.25 -4.03 -9.76
N ASP A 257 9.94 -3.24 -8.93
CA ASP A 257 11.37 -2.95 -9.07
C ASP A 257 12.21 -4.06 -8.43
N LEU A 258 11.77 -4.52 -7.25
CA LEU A 258 12.45 -5.53 -6.45
C LEU A 258 11.51 -6.70 -6.12
N THR A 259 12.10 -7.86 -5.84
CA THR A 259 11.38 -9.04 -5.38
C THR A 259 12.10 -9.68 -4.21
N MET A 260 11.34 -10.19 -3.25
CA MET A 260 11.81 -10.99 -2.14
C MET A 260 10.96 -12.24 -2.00
N VAL A 261 11.61 -13.39 -1.80
CA VAL A 261 10.96 -14.66 -1.49
C VAL A 261 11.40 -15.11 -0.11
N LEU A 262 10.42 -15.43 0.75
CA LEU A 262 10.60 -15.89 2.11
C LEU A 262 10.01 -17.30 2.26
N GLY A 263 10.78 -18.22 2.84
CA GLY A 263 10.36 -19.61 3.01
C GLY A 263 11.07 -20.32 4.16
N PRO A 264 10.63 -21.53 4.52
CA PRO A 264 11.24 -22.30 5.59
C PRO A 264 12.56 -22.94 5.15
N LEU A 265 13.47 -23.18 6.12
CA LEU A 265 14.77 -23.84 5.88
C LEU A 265 14.63 -25.29 5.37
N SER A 266 13.44 -25.89 5.48
CA SER A 266 13.15 -27.22 4.97
C SER A 266 13.03 -27.28 3.44
N GLN A 267 12.98 -26.14 2.75
CA GLN A 267 12.93 -26.10 1.29
C GLN A 267 14.31 -26.23 0.65
N ASP A 268 14.31 -26.64 -0.62
CA ASP A 268 15.51 -26.71 -1.46
C ASP A 268 15.96 -25.32 -1.99
N ILE A 269 15.34 -24.23 -1.51
CA ILE A 269 15.69 -22.84 -1.82
C ILE A 269 16.06 -22.11 -0.53
N PRO A 270 16.98 -21.11 -0.57
CA PRO A 270 17.33 -20.33 0.61
C PRO A 270 16.12 -19.69 1.28
N THR A 271 16.16 -19.56 2.61
CA THR A 271 15.05 -18.97 3.38
C THR A 271 14.72 -17.53 2.98
N VAL A 272 15.68 -16.80 2.42
CA VAL A 272 15.52 -15.45 1.88
C VAL A 272 16.20 -15.37 0.53
N ASN A 273 15.48 -14.91 -0.49
CA ASN A 273 16.04 -14.51 -1.79
C ASN A 273 15.56 -13.10 -2.11
N LEU A 274 16.49 -12.17 -2.36
CA LEU A 274 16.20 -10.77 -2.70
C LEU A 274 16.90 -10.41 -4.00
N GLY A 275 16.21 -9.74 -4.92
CA GLY A 275 16.79 -9.32 -6.18
C GLY A 275 15.95 -8.29 -6.91
N LYS A 276 16.45 -7.85 -8.08
CA LYS A 276 15.65 -7.06 -9.02
C LYS A 276 14.53 -7.94 -9.60
N PHE A 277 13.33 -7.39 -9.69
CA PHE A 277 12.20 -8.11 -10.27
C PHE A 277 12.49 -8.46 -11.74
N ARG A 278 12.23 -9.73 -12.13
CA ARG A 278 12.49 -10.27 -13.47
C ARG A 278 13.92 -10.01 -13.98
N ASP A 279 14.92 -10.23 -13.12
CA ASP A 279 16.33 -10.23 -13.55
C ASP A 279 16.71 -11.55 -14.24
N ASP A 280 16.57 -11.59 -15.56
CA ASP A 280 16.92 -12.73 -16.42
C ASP A 280 18.39 -13.18 -16.27
N THR A 281 19.27 -12.31 -15.76
CA THR A 281 20.70 -12.61 -15.61
C THR A 281 21.04 -13.23 -14.25
N TYR A 282 20.11 -13.16 -13.30
CA TYR A 282 20.28 -13.56 -11.90
C TYR A 282 21.44 -12.86 -11.15
N GLN A 283 22.04 -11.82 -11.71
CA GLN A 283 23.23 -11.17 -11.13
C GLN A 283 22.90 -10.28 -9.93
N SER A 284 21.65 -9.85 -9.83
CA SER A 284 21.17 -9.00 -8.76
C SER A 284 20.77 -9.79 -7.50
N TYR A 285 20.62 -11.11 -7.59
CA TYR A 285 20.11 -11.90 -6.48
C TYR A 285 21.15 -12.08 -5.37
N VAL A 286 20.70 -11.82 -4.15
CA VAL A 286 21.39 -12.14 -2.89
C VAL A 286 20.47 -13.00 -2.04
N TYR A 287 21.06 -13.83 -1.19
CA TYR A 287 20.28 -14.75 -0.37
C TYR A 287 20.76 -14.75 1.07
N ALA A 288 19.92 -15.29 1.94
CA ALA A 288 20.21 -15.64 3.31
C ALA A 288 19.55 -17.00 3.58
N ASP A 289 20.17 -17.79 4.46
CA ASP A 289 19.73 -19.18 4.65
C ASP A 289 19.93 -19.63 6.10
N SER A 290 18.93 -19.36 6.92
CA SER A 290 18.94 -19.74 8.33
C SER A 290 17.51 -19.90 8.88
N ASN A 291 17.38 -20.71 9.94
CA ASN A 291 16.12 -20.87 10.68
C ASN A 291 15.98 -19.84 11.81
N ILE A 292 16.37 -18.59 11.56
CA ILE A 292 16.18 -17.45 12.46
C ILE A 292 15.70 -16.23 11.66
N GLN A 293 15.45 -15.12 12.35
CA GLN A 293 15.19 -13.83 11.70
C GLN A 293 16.49 -13.22 11.17
N GLU A 294 16.63 -13.13 9.85
CA GLU A 294 17.79 -12.56 9.15
C GLU A 294 17.62 -11.04 8.98
N THR A 295 18.69 -10.26 9.16
CA THR A 295 18.64 -8.80 8.91
C THR A 295 18.94 -8.49 7.46
N VAL A 296 18.03 -7.80 6.79
CA VAL A 296 18.16 -7.37 5.38
C VAL A 296 18.03 -5.85 5.31
N GLU A 297 18.90 -5.17 4.59
CA GLU A 297 18.81 -3.72 4.37
C GLU A 297 18.71 -3.41 2.87
N ILE A 298 17.77 -2.54 2.52
CA ILE A 298 17.59 -1.97 1.18
C ILE A 298 17.77 -0.47 1.29
N SER A 299 18.72 0.08 0.52
CA SER A 299 18.98 1.52 0.45
C SER A 299 18.75 2.02 -0.96
N ILE A 300 18.00 3.13 -1.09
CA ILE A 300 17.70 3.77 -2.37
C ILE A 300 17.90 5.27 -2.19
N LYS A 301 18.54 5.92 -3.17
CA LYS A 301 18.79 7.37 -3.15
C LYS A 301 18.55 8.01 -4.52
N LEU A 302 18.31 9.32 -4.50
CA LEU A 302 18.28 10.19 -5.67
C LEU A 302 19.44 11.19 -5.56
N GLU A 303 20.39 11.12 -6.50
CA GLU A 303 21.52 12.06 -6.58
C GLU A 303 21.67 12.54 -8.03
N ASP A 304 21.77 13.87 -8.24
CA ASP A 304 21.86 14.49 -9.57
C ASP A 304 20.78 14.05 -10.58
N GLY A 305 19.59 13.72 -10.10
CA GLY A 305 18.46 13.25 -10.93
C GLY A 305 18.53 11.77 -11.32
N ILE A 306 19.48 11.01 -10.77
CA ILE A 306 19.68 9.59 -11.05
C ILE A 306 19.26 8.78 -9.81
N TYR A 307 18.33 7.85 -9.99
CA TYR A 307 17.95 6.89 -8.96
C TYR A 307 18.99 5.78 -8.88
N SER A 308 19.38 5.41 -7.66
CA SER A 308 20.29 4.29 -7.45
C SER A 308 19.90 3.47 -6.22
N TYR A 309 20.14 2.17 -6.27
CA TYR A 309 19.90 1.26 -5.14
C TYR A 309 21.11 0.40 -4.81
N LYS A 310 21.06 -0.16 -3.61
CA LYS A 310 21.88 -1.28 -3.15
C LYS A 310 21.14 -2.01 -2.03
N TYR A 311 21.48 -3.27 -1.81
CA TYR A 311 20.91 -4.06 -0.72
C TYR A 311 21.84 -5.17 -0.27
N ASN A 312 21.64 -5.66 0.94
CA ASN A 312 22.43 -6.74 1.50
C ASN A 312 21.62 -7.66 2.40
N THR A 313 22.16 -8.87 2.54
CA THR A 313 21.78 -9.89 3.50
C THR A 313 23.02 -10.26 4.32
N PRO A 314 22.91 -11.10 5.35
CA PRO A 314 24.08 -11.57 6.11
C PRO A 314 25.09 -12.37 5.27
N LEU A 315 24.66 -12.97 4.15
CA LEU A 315 25.53 -13.80 3.29
C LEU A 315 25.97 -13.11 1.99
N GLY A 316 25.38 -11.97 1.62
CA GLY A 316 25.66 -11.34 0.33
C GLY A 316 25.23 -9.89 0.23
N SER A 317 25.65 -9.22 -0.83
CA SER A 317 25.23 -7.85 -1.13
C SER A 317 25.19 -7.60 -2.63
N TYR A 318 24.34 -6.67 -3.04
CA TYR A 318 24.28 -6.18 -4.40
C TYR A 318 24.37 -4.64 -4.41
N PRO A 319 25.28 -4.07 -5.20
CA PRO A 319 26.33 -4.76 -5.96
C PRO A 319 27.30 -5.49 -5.01
N ALA A 320 27.99 -6.54 -5.50
CA ALA A 320 28.87 -7.38 -4.67
C ALA A 320 29.92 -6.58 -3.87
N ASN A 321 30.27 -5.39 -4.36
CA ASN A 321 30.99 -4.38 -3.60
C ASN A 321 30.00 -3.34 -3.07
N TYR A 322 29.45 -3.55 -1.86
CA TYR A 322 28.43 -2.73 -1.19
C TYR A 322 28.76 -1.23 -1.02
N GLN A 323 29.97 -0.81 -1.41
CA GLN A 323 30.38 0.60 -1.48
C GLN A 323 29.81 1.31 -2.71
N ASN A 324 29.52 0.57 -3.77
CA ASN A 324 28.99 1.13 -5.01
C ASN A 324 27.46 1.15 -4.99
N TRP A 325 26.91 2.04 -5.81
CA TRP A 325 25.49 2.14 -6.07
C TRP A 325 25.21 1.65 -7.49
N VAL A 326 24.02 1.07 -7.70
CA VAL A 326 23.57 0.62 -9.02
C VAL A 326 22.47 1.55 -9.49
N GLU A 327 22.69 2.19 -10.64
CA GLU A 327 21.70 3.06 -11.26
C GLU A 327 20.52 2.25 -11.80
N PHE A 328 19.32 2.80 -11.70
CA PHE A 328 18.11 2.20 -12.25
C PHE A 328 17.07 3.26 -12.59
N ASN A 329 16.08 2.85 -13.37
CA ASN A 329 14.87 3.63 -13.60
C ASN A 329 13.73 2.93 -12.88
N PRO A 330 13.01 3.64 -11.97
CA PRO A 330 11.80 3.12 -11.36
C PRO A 330 10.81 2.62 -12.41
N ALA A 331 10.20 1.48 -12.14
CA ALA A 331 9.24 0.85 -13.05
C ALA A 331 7.89 1.59 -13.09
N ASN A 332 7.60 2.40 -12.05
CA ASN A 332 6.39 3.20 -11.91
C ASN A 332 6.74 4.62 -11.40
N ASP A 333 5.72 5.45 -11.19
CA ASP A 333 5.84 6.77 -10.52
C ASP A 333 6.11 6.65 -9.00
N PHE A 334 6.35 5.43 -8.52
CA PHE A 334 6.70 5.06 -7.15
C PHE A 334 7.64 3.84 -7.19
N LEU A 335 8.39 3.63 -6.11
CA LEU A 335 9.24 2.47 -5.93
C LEU A 335 8.40 1.30 -5.45
N SER A 336 8.63 0.11 -6.00
CA SER A 336 7.73 -1.02 -5.80
C SER A 336 8.49 -2.32 -5.53
N MET A 337 8.02 -3.09 -4.55
CA MET A 337 8.60 -4.39 -4.21
C MET A 337 7.53 -5.44 -3.96
N GLU A 338 7.74 -6.62 -4.52
CA GLU A 338 6.95 -7.81 -4.20
C GLU A 338 7.66 -8.63 -3.13
N VAL A 339 6.95 -9.04 -2.08
CA VAL A 339 7.40 -10.05 -1.12
C VAL A 339 6.47 -11.24 -1.22
N ARG A 340 7.00 -12.41 -1.59
CA ARG A 340 6.26 -13.68 -1.53
C ARG A 340 6.70 -14.44 -0.31
N SER A 341 5.80 -14.59 0.65
CA SER A 341 6.02 -15.38 1.85
C SER A 341 5.23 -16.69 1.77
N MET A 342 5.59 -17.62 2.64
CA MET A 342 4.93 -18.91 2.80
C MET A 342 4.43 -19.06 4.23
N VAL A 343 3.20 -19.52 4.41
CA VAL A 343 2.63 -19.82 5.73
C VAL A 343 3.52 -20.79 6.51
N ARG A 344 3.64 -20.62 7.83
CA ARG A 344 4.47 -21.50 8.67
C ARG A 344 3.73 -22.79 8.99
N GLU A 345 4.31 -23.93 8.65
CA GLU A 345 3.71 -25.25 8.91
C GLU A 345 4.02 -25.81 10.31
N SER A 346 5.04 -25.28 11.00
CA SER A 346 5.52 -25.79 12.30
C SER A 346 5.83 -24.66 13.29
N ALA A 347 5.84 -25.00 14.58
CA ALA A 347 6.38 -24.14 15.64
C ALA A 347 7.91 -24.01 15.55
N ASP A 348 8.60 -25.00 14.98
CA ASP A 348 10.06 -25.02 14.85
C ASP A 348 10.57 -24.16 13.69
N ASP A 349 9.68 -23.75 12.80
CA ASP A 349 9.99 -22.84 11.71
C ASP A 349 10.05 -21.41 12.25
N GLN A 350 11.28 -20.91 12.39
CA GLN A 350 11.64 -19.59 12.95
C GLN A 350 12.33 -18.71 11.91
N SER A 351 12.44 -19.18 10.67
CA SER A 351 12.99 -18.41 9.56
C SER A 351 12.14 -17.17 9.24
N GLY A 352 12.79 -16.09 8.85
CA GLY A 352 12.14 -14.85 8.43
C GLY A 352 13.16 -13.72 8.27
N VAL A 353 12.65 -12.50 8.11
CA VAL A 353 13.43 -11.31 7.81
C VAL A 353 13.02 -10.14 8.70
N ASN A 354 14.02 -9.46 9.24
CA ASN A 354 13.91 -8.08 9.70
C ASN A 354 14.42 -7.18 8.58
N LEU A 355 13.51 -6.57 7.83
CA LEU A 355 13.79 -5.75 6.66
C LEU A 355 13.88 -4.27 7.06
N THR A 356 15.04 -3.68 6.85
CA THR A 356 15.28 -2.24 6.98
C THR A 356 15.25 -1.56 5.62
N ILE A 357 14.44 -0.52 5.46
CA ILE A 357 14.38 0.26 4.21
C ILE A 357 14.81 1.70 4.48
N ILE A 358 15.84 2.12 3.75
CA ILE A 358 16.38 3.48 3.76
C ILE A 358 16.03 4.13 2.41
N ASN A 359 14.95 4.90 2.40
CA ASN A 359 14.48 5.61 1.20
C ASN A 359 14.87 7.10 1.26
N GLU A 360 15.95 7.47 0.61
CA GLU A 360 16.42 8.87 0.48
C GLU A 360 15.98 9.51 -0.84
N THR A 361 14.88 9.04 -1.43
CA THR A 361 14.34 9.58 -2.69
C THR A 361 13.19 10.57 -2.47
N ASP A 362 12.63 11.05 -3.57
CA ASP A 362 11.38 11.80 -3.64
C ASP A 362 10.16 10.92 -3.95
N LEU A 363 10.34 9.59 -4.07
CA LEU A 363 9.30 8.62 -4.41
C LEU A 363 8.87 7.81 -3.20
N LEU A 364 7.57 7.47 -3.14
CA LEU A 364 7.04 6.51 -2.16
C LEU A 364 7.60 5.12 -2.43
N PHE A 365 7.92 4.36 -1.39
CA PHE A 365 8.25 2.94 -1.51
C PHE A 365 7.07 2.07 -1.07
N TYR A 366 6.40 1.47 -2.04
CA TYR A 366 5.30 0.53 -1.86
C TYR A 366 5.78 -0.93 -1.85
N ILE A 367 5.41 -1.69 -0.82
CA ILE A 367 5.72 -3.12 -0.68
C ILE A 367 4.43 -3.91 -0.66
N ASN A 368 4.34 -4.90 -1.53
CA ASN A 368 3.22 -5.81 -1.60
C ASN A 368 3.64 -7.19 -1.12
N VAL A 369 3.07 -7.65 -0.01
CA VAL A 369 3.40 -8.92 0.64
C VAL A 369 2.29 -9.92 0.37
N PHE A 370 2.63 -11.09 -0.14
CA PHE A 370 1.68 -12.15 -0.48
C PHE A 370 1.94 -13.40 0.36
N GLY A 371 0.87 -13.97 0.92
CA GLY A 371 0.91 -15.33 1.49
C GLY A 371 1.71 -15.46 2.79
N ASP A 372 1.92 -14.35 3.50
CA ASP A 372 2.57 -14.39 4.82
C ASP A 372 1.65 -15.00 5.88
N ASP A 373 2.25 -15.53 6.95
CA ASP A 373 1.48 -16.11 8.05
C ASP A 373 0.85 -14.97 8.87
N PRO A 374 -0.50 -14.89 8.97
CA PRO A 374 -1.18 -13.76 9.62
C PRO A 374 -0.99 -13.73 11.14
N ILE A 375 -0.55 -14.84 11.75
CA ILE A 375 -0.33 -14.96 13.20
C ILE A 375 1.16 -14.85 13.52
N ARG A 376 2.02 -15.39 12.64
CA ARG A 376 3.47 -15.46 12.82
C ARG A 376 4.19 -15.03 11.54
N PRO A 377 4.13 -13.74 11.17
CA PRO A 377 4.70 -13.26 9.92
C PRO A 377 6.19 -13.61 9.80
N ARG A 378 6.65 -13.84 8.56
CA ARG A 378 8.08 -13.96 8.26
C ARG A 378 8.71 -12.61 8.06
N LEU A 379 7.96 -11.61 7.60
CA LEU A 379 8.47 -10.27 7.39
C LEU A 379 8.18 -9.38 8.60
N ASN A 380 9.24 -8.91 9.27
CA ASN A 380 9.19 -7.76 10.16
C ASN A 380 9.85 -6.58 9.46
N LEU A 381 9.27 -5.39 9.59
CA LEU A 381 9.69 -4.21 8.84
C LEU A 381 10.11 -3.09 9.79
N GLU A 382 11.30 -2.55 9.56
CA GLU A 382 11.80 -1.32 10.18
C GLU A 382 12.00 -0.27 9.08
N THR A 383 11.15 0.75 9.02
CA THR A 383 11.15 1.71 7.91
C THR A 383 11.64 3.10 8.32
N THR A 384 12.18 3.83 7.34
CA THR A 384 12.18 5.30 7.37
C THR A 384 10.79 5.85 7.06
N GLU A 385 10.60 7.16 7.22
CA GLU A 385 9.45 7.87 6.65
C GLU A 385 9.37 7.56 5.13
N ASN A 386 8.15 7.38 4.58
CA ASN A 386 7.85 7.18 3.14
C ASN A 386 7.89 5.73 2.59
N VAL A 387 7.52 4.77 3.43
CA VAL A 387 7.32 3.36 3.03
C VAL A 387 5.89 2.94 3.38
N VAL A 388 5.19 2.31 2.43
CA VAL A 388 3.83 1.75 2.60
C VAL A 388 3.87 0.27 2.34
N VAL A 389 3.20 -0.51 3.19
CA VAL A 389 3.14 -1.97 3.06
C VAL A 389 1.71 -2.44 3.00
N GLN A 390 1.43 -3.26 1.99
CA GLN A 390 0.19 -3.99 1.82
C GLN A 390 0.45 -5.47 2.09
N MET A 391 -0.36 -6.06 2.97
CA MET A 391 -0.37 -7.49 3.25
C MET A 391 -1.59 -8.11 2.56
N ASN A 392 -1.37 -9.05 1.65
CA ASN A 392 -2.35 -9.75 0.83
C ASN A 392 -2.40 -11.25 1.13
#